data_AF-A0A972XY82-F1
#
_entry.id   AF-A0A972XY82-F1
#
_cell.length_a   1.000
_cell.length_b   1.000
_cell.length_c   1.000
_cell.angle_alpha   90.00
_cell.angle_beta   90.00
_cell.angle_gamma   90.00
#
_symmetry.space_group_name_H-M   'P 1'
#
loop_
_entity.id
_entity.type
_entity.pdbx_description
1 polymer ?
#
loop_
_entity_poly.entity_id
_entity_poly.type
_entity_poly.pdbx_seq_one_letter_code
_entity_poly.pdbx_strand_id
1 'polypeptide(L)'
;MSNKTYDVVAVTACPTGIAHTFMAAQAIEDSAKALGYTVKVETQGTEGSQNALTEEEIKNAKAIILAVDRNIEMDRFNGMNVLSTSTSKVIKNADLEINNAIQNKGTKIIKSSSEGSKKDQSEGQLTFDNFGGRIWKSIMTGVSFMLPFVVFGGILIAISFLIDINNAGSGNFGSGNDVALWFNTAGGMA
;
A
#
# COMPACT_ATOMS: atom_id res chain seq x y z
N MET A 1 24.30 -6.26 -28.26
CA MET A 1 23.88 -6.01 -26.87
C MET A 1 23.48 -7.34 -26.27
N SER A 2 24.10 -7.76 -25.16
CA SER A 2 23.76 -9.03 -24.51
C SER A 2 22.34 -8.92 -23.96
N ASN A 3 21.39 -9.64 -24.56
CA ASN A 3 20.01 -9.61 -24.11
C ASN A 3 19.94 -10.42 -22.81
N LYS A 4 19.86 -9.72 -21.67
CA LYS A 4 19.95 -10.35 -20.35
C LYS A 4 18.60 -10.96 -20.01
N THR A 5 18.51 -12.28 -20.12
CA THR A 5 17.30 -13.04 -19.77
C THR A 5 17.25 -13.26 -18.27
N TYR A 6 16.09 -12.99 -17.66
CA TYR A 6 15.83 -13.29 -16.24
C TYR A 6 14.83 -14.43 -16.14
N ASP A 7 15.04 -15.35 -15.21
CA ASP A 7 14.10 -16.44 -14.93
C ASP A 7 12.81 -15.88 -14.30
N VAL A 8 12.94 -14.90 -13.41
CA VAL A 8 11.84 -14.25 -12.72
C VAL A 8 11.92 -12.74 -12.93
N VAL A 9 10.79 -12.12 -13.20
CA VAL A 9 10.66 -10.66 -13.14
C VAL A 9 9.61 -10.29 -12.11
N ALA A 10 9.84 -9.20 -11.39
CA ALA A 10 8.89 -8.76 -10.38
C ALA A 10 8.67 -7.25 -10.39
N VAL A 11 7.48 -6.81 -9.96
CA VAL A 11 7.18 -5.41 -9.68
C VAL A 11 6.75 -5.30 -8.22
N THR A 12 7.35 -4.36 -7.49
CA THR A 12 7.03 -4.07 -6.10
C THR A 12 6.51 -2.64 -5.97
N ALA A 13 5.37 -2.45 -5.30
CA ALA A 13 4.79 -1.11 -5.14
C ALA A 13 3.95 -1.01 -3.86
N CYS A 14 4.37 -0.16 -2.92
CA CYS A 14 3.61 0.14 -1.71
C CYS A 14 3.23 1.63 -1.67
N PRO A 15 1.98 2.00 -1.33
CA PRO A 15 1.60 3.40 -1.18
C PRO A 15 2.17 4.01 0.13
N THR A 16 2.46 3.19 1.13
CA THR A 16 2.95 3.62 2.45
C THR A 16 4.48 3.68 2.46
N GLY A 17 5.05 4.68 1.78
CA GLY A 17 6.49 4.95 1.77
C GLY A 17 7.34 3.93 1.01
N ILE A 18 8.65 4.19 0.97
CA ILE A 18 9.60 3.40 0.16
C ILE A 18 10.04 2.09 0.82
N ALA A 19 9.89 1.96 2.14
CA ALA A 19 10.44 0.86 2.92
C ALA A 19 9.90 -0.50 2.46
N HIS A 20 8.58 -0.69 2.44
CA HIS A 20 7.99 -1.96 2.01
C HIS A 20 8.27 -2.30 0.55
N THR A 21 8.34 -1.30 -0.35
CA THR A 21 8.74 -1.52 -1.75
C THR A 21 10.15 -2.11 -1.83
N PHE A 22 11.14 -1.47 -1.18
CA PHE A 22 12.52 -1.95 -1.22
C PHE A 22 12.73 -3.25 -0.42
N MET A 23 12.08 -3.41 0.72
CA MET A 23 12.13 -4.64 1.50
C MET A 23 11.56 -5.83 0.72
N ALA A 24 10.44 -5.64 0.02
CA ALA A 24 9.86 -6.68 -0.82
C ALA A 24 10.79 -7.01 -2.00
N ALA A 25 11.42 -6.00 -2.61
CA ALA A 25 12.36 -6.22 -3.69
C ALA A 25 13.58 -7.01 -3.24
N GLN A 26 14.20 -6.61 -2.13
CA GLN A 26 15.34 -7.30 -1.54
C GLN A 26 14.99 -8.74 -1.16
N ALA A 27 13.81 -8.97 -0.54
CA ALA A 27 13.35 -10.30 -0.19
C ALA A 27 13.20 -11.21 -1.44
N ILE A 28 12.67 -10.68 -2.55
CA ILE A 28 12.59 -11.41 -3.82
C ILE A 28 13.98 -11.72 -4.37
N GLU A 29 14.89 -10.75 -4.36
CA GLU A 29 16.26 -10.91 -4.87
C GLU A 29 17.04 -11.96 -4.09
N ASP A 30 16.99 -11.90 -2.77
CA ASP A 30 17.69 -12.84 -1.87
C ASP A 30 17.13 -14.25 -2.01
N SER A 31 15.80 -14.41 -2.00
CA SER A 31 15.14 -15.71 -2.16
C SER A 31 15.37 -16.29 -3.56
N ALA A 32 15.28 -15.49 -4.63
CA ALA A 32 15.55 -15.98 -5.98
C ALA A 32 17.00 -16.46 -6.11
N LYS A 33 17.95 -15.71 -5.56
CA LYS A 33 19.36 -16.09 -5.53
C LYS A 33 19.60 -17.37 -4.73
N ALA A 34 18.93 -17.52 -3.58
CA ALA A 34 19.00 -18.74 -2.76
C ALA A 34 18.44 -19.97 -3.50
N LEU A 35 17.39 -19.78 -4.31
CA LEU A 35 16.79 -20.82 -5.14
C LEU A 35 17.52 -21.05 -6.48
N GLY A 36 18.55 -20.25 -6.79
CA GLY A 36 19.35 -20.38 -8.01
C GLY A 36 18.73 -19.78 -9.27
N TYR A 37 17.76 -18.88 -9.12
CA TYR A 37 17.11 -18.18 -10.22
C TYR A 37 17.70 -16.79 -10.45
N THR A 38 17.75 -16.36 -11.72
CA THR A 38 18.04 -14.98 -12.06
C THR A 38 16.77 -14.13 -11.97
N VAL A 39 16.86 -12.99 -11.29
CA VAL A 39 15.71 -12.10 -11.09
C VAL A 39 16.02 -10.65 -11.41
N LYS A 40 15.01 -9.93 -11.90
CA LYS A 40 15.00 -8.47 -11.96
C LYS A 40 13.75 -7.95 -11.29
N VAL A 41 13.91 -7.02 -10.36
CA VAL A 41 12.81 -6.39 -9.65
C VAL A 41 12.71 -4.91 -10.03
N GLU A 42 11.55 -4.51 -10.54
CA GLU A 42 11.17 -3.11 -10.69
C GLU A 42 10.54 -2.62 -9.39
N THR A 43 11.05 -1.52 -8.85
CA THR A 43 10.52 -0.87 -7.65
C THR A 43 9.76 0.38 -8.05
N GLN A 44 8.49 0.49 -7.63
CA GLN A 44 7.68 1.67 -7.87
C GLN A 44 7.38 2.37 -6.55
N GLY A 45 8.14 3.42 -6.27
CA GLY A 45 7.96 4.27 -5.09
C GLY A 45 7.15 5.52 -5.37
N THR A 46 7.21 6.46 -4.43
CA THR A 46 6.75 7.85 -4.60
C THR A 46 7.66 8.65 -5.52
N GLU A 47 8.94 8.27 -5.60
CA GLU A 47 9.96 8.94 -6.42
C GLU A 47 9.99 8.47 -7.89
N GLY A 48 9.09 7.54 -8.26
CA GLY A 48 9.03 6.94 -9.60
C GLY A 48 9.42 5.46 -9.62
N SER A 49 9.61 4.93 -10.83
CA SER A 49 10.06 3.55 -11.04
C SER A 49 11.59 3.47 -11.14
N GLN A 50 12.19 2.50 -10.47
CA GLN A 50 13.60 2.15 -10.63
C GLN A 50 13.70 0.72 -11.18
N ASN A 51 14.77 0.44 -11.92
CA ASN A 51 14.99 -0.85 -12.58
C ASN A 51 13.81 -1.30 -13.45
N ALA A 52 13.19 -0.35 -14.17
CA ALA A 52 12.03 -0.61 -15.01
C ALA A 52 12.26 -1.82 -15.93
N LEU A 53 11.28 -2.72 -15.95
CA LEU A 53 11.31 -3.90 -16.80
C LEU A 53 11.10 -3.49 -18.26
N THR A 54 11.81 -4.13 -19.18
CA THR A 54 11.56 -3.99 -20.62
C THR A 54 10.52 -5.01 -21.07
N GLU A 55 9.87 -4.77 -22.22
CA GLU A 55 8.92 -5.76 -22.75
C GLU A 55 9.58 -7.10 -23.07
N GLU A 56 10.84 -7.08 -23.49
CA GLU A 56 11.60 -8.29 -23.80
C GLU A 56 11.90 -9.11 -22.55
N GLU A 57 12.29 -8.46 -21.45
CA GLU A 57 12.52 -9.12 -20.16
C GLU A 57 11.22 -9.76 -19.64
N ILE A 58 10.11 -9.05 -19.78
CA ILE A 58 8.79 -9.52 -19.37
C ILE A 58 8.36 -10.74 -20.19
N LYS A 59 8.52 -10.70 -21.53
CA LYS A 59 8.12 -11.81 -22.44
C LYS A 59 8.98 -13.06 -22.28
N ASN A 60 10.27 -12.89 -21.96
CA ASN A 60 11.22 -14.00 -21.85
C ASN A 60 11.28 -14.60 -20.44
N ALA A 61 10.66 -13.98 -19.44
CA ALA A 61 10.65 -14.49 -18.08
C ALA A 61 9.85 -15.78 -17.95
N LYS A 62 10.33 -16.70 -17.10
CA LYS A 62 9.60 -17.93 -16.77
C LYS A 62 8.44 -17.65 -15.83
N ALA A 63 8.58 -16.66 -14.95
CA ALA A 63 7.57 -16.27 -13.99
C ALA A 63 7.55 -14.75 -13.77
N ILE A 64 6.35 -14.21 -13.53
CA ILE A 64 6.11 -12.80 -13.26
C ILE A 64 5.44 -12.66 -11.89
N ILE A 65 5.98 -11.81 -11.02
CA ILE A 65 5.43 -11.55 -9.67
C ILE A 65 5.06 -10.09 -9.55
N LEU A 66 3.80 -9.79 -9.24
CA LEU A 66 3.36 -8.43 -8.92
C LEU A 66 3.05 -8.37 -7.43
N ALA A 67 3.99 -7.81 -6.67
CA ALA A 67 3.87 -7.57 -5.24
C ALA A 67 3.44 -6.11 -5.00
N VAL A 68 2.16 -5.82 -5.22
CA VAL A 68 1.65 -4.45 -5.28
C VAL A 68 0.48 -4.22 -4.35
N ASP A 69 0.57 -3.15 -3.55
CA ASP A 69 -0.50 -2.66 -2.66
C ASP A 69 -1.15 -1.37 -3.21
N ARG A 70 -0.81 -0.99 -4.46
CA ARG A 70 -1.38 0.14 -5.20
C ARG A 70 -1.66 -0.26 -6.65
N ASN A 71 -2.43 0.55 -7.36
CA ASN A 71 -2.70 0.33 -8.78
C ASN A 71 -1.44 0.63 -9.63
N ILE A 72 -1.10 -0.27 -10.55
CA ILE A 72 0.02 -0.12 -11.48
C ILE A 72 -0.44 -0.36 -12.93
N GLU A 73 0.39 -0.01 -13.91
CA GLU A 73 0.12 -0.27 -15.32
C GLU A 73 0.21 -1.78 -15.61
N MET A 74 -0.93 -2.40 -15.93
CA MET A 74 -1.03 -3.84 -16.17
C MET A 74 -0.92 -4.20 -17.65
N ASP A 75 -0.97 -3.21 -18.55
CA ASP A 75 -1.08 -3.44 -19.99
C ASP A 75 0.09 -4.25 -20.56
N ARG A 76 1.27 -4.04 -19.97
CA ARG A 76 2.52 -4.70 -20.32
C ARG A 76 2.59 -6.16 -19.86
N PHE A 77 1.70 -6.57 -18.95
CA PHE A 77 1.62 -7.93 -18.40
C PHE A 77 0.50 -8.78 -19.01
N ASN A 78 -0.23 -8.23 -19.99
CA ASN A 78 -1.38 -8.89 -20.61
C ASN A 78 -1.03 -10.21 -21.28
N GLY A 79 -1.79 -11.25 -20.98
CA GLY A 79 -1.64 -12.58 -21.58
C GLY A 79 -0.54 -13.45 -20.98
N MET A 80 0.22 -12.92 -20.01
CA MET A 80 1.25 -13.69 -19.30
C MET A 80 0.73 -14.30 -18.00
N ASN A 81 1.45 -15.31 -17.51
CA ASN A 81 1.16 -15.88 -16.21
C ASN A 81 1.78 -15.00 -15.13
N VAL A 82 0.92 -14.43 -14.27
CA VAL A 82 1.32 -13.45 -13.27
C VAL A 82 0.83 -13.90 -11.91
N LEU A 83 1.74 -13.96 -10.95
CA LEU A 83 1.40 -14.11 -9.55
C LEU A 83 1.16 -12.73 -8.94
N SER A 84 -0.10 -12.40 -8.64
CA SER A 84 -0.46 -11.16 -7.92
C SER A 84 -0.49 -11.41 -6.41
N THR A 85 0.21 -10.57 -5.66
CA THR A 85 0.41 -10.69 -4.21
C THR A 85 0.67 -9.33 -3.56
N SER A 86 0.74 -9.25 -2.23
CA SER A 86 1.02 -8.00 -1.50
C SER A 86 2.50 -7.88 -1.12
N THR A 87 3.00 -6.65 -0.94
CA THR A 87 4.41 -6.44 -0.50
C THR A 87 4.66 -7.10 0.86
N SER A 88 3.69 -7.01 1.77
CA SER A 88 3.76 -7.60 3.11
C SER A 88 3.87 -9.13 3.10
N LYS A 89 3.19 -9.80 2.14
CA LYS A 89 3.22 -11.27 2.03
C LYS A 89 4.57 -11.74 1.50
N VAL A 90 5.12 -11.03 0.53
CA VAL A 90 6.45 -11.29 -0.04
C VAL A 90 7.54 -11.10 0.99
N ILE A 91 7.51 -10.01 1.78
CA ILE A 91 8.52 -9.77 2.84
C ILE A 91 8.61 -10.95 3.81
N LYS A 92 7.48 -11.61 4.10
CA LYS A 92 7.42 -12.73 5.04
C LYS A 92 7.72 -14.10 4.40
N ASN A 93 7.35 -14.29 3.14
CA ASN A 93 7.30 -15.61 2.50
C ASN A 93 7.79 -15.58 1.04
N ALA A 94 8.86 -14.85 0.74
CA ALA A 94 9.36 -14.69 -0.64
C ALA A 94 9.67 -16.04 -1.33
N ASP A 95 10.29 -16.99 -0.63
CA ASP A 95 10.58 -18.33 -1.16
C ASP A 95 9.31 -19.04 -1.67
N LEU A 96 8.22 -18.95 -0.91
CA LEU A 96 6.94 -19.58 -1.24
C LEU A 96 6.28 -18.90 -2.43
N GLU A 97 6.31 -17.57 -2.49
CA GLU A 97 5.74 -16.81 -3.60
C GLU A 97 6.52 -17.05 -4.90
N ILE A 98 7.85 -17.09 -4.86
CA ILE A 98 8.68 -17.41 -6.03
C ILE A 98 8.40 -18.83 -6.54
N ASN A 99 8.36 -19.82 -5.64
CA ASN A 99 8.02 -21.18 -6.02
C ASN A 99 6.60 -21.29 -6.61
N ASN A 100 5.63 -20.57 -6.06
CA ASN A 100 4.27 -20.52 -6.60
C ASN A 100 4.23 -19.91 -8.01
N ALA A 101 5.02 -18.85 -8.24
CA ALA A 101 5.12 -18.20 -9.54
C ALA A 101 5.72 -19.16 -10.59
N ILE A 102 6.79 -19.88 -10.23
CA ILE A 102 7.50 -20.82 -11.12
C ILE A 102 6.67 -22.08 -11.39
N GLN A 103 5.96 -22.61 -10.39
CA GLN A 103 5.09 -23.78 -10.55
C GLN A 103 3.81 -23.50 -11.35
N ASN A 104 3.69 -22.32 -11.97
CA ASN A 104 2.49 -21.87 -12.67
C ASN A 104 1.22 -21.94 -11.80
N LYS A 105 1.36 -21.84 -10.47
CA LYS A 105 0.22 -21.62 -9.56
C LYS A 105 -0.21 -20.15 -9.52
N GLY A 106 0.35 -19.32 -10.41
CA GLY A 106 -0.15 -17.98 -10.72
C GLY A 106 -1.46 -18.02 -11.49
N THR A 107 -2.30 -17.02 -11.27
CA THR A 107 -3.55 -16.83 -12.02
C THR A 107 -3.20 -16.26 -13.38
N LYS A 108 -3.58 -16.94 -14.47
CA LYS A 108 -3.46 -16.38 -15.83
C LYS A 108 -4.28 -15.09 -15.88
N ILE A 109 -3.64 -13.95 -16.15
CA ILE A 109 -4.35 -12.69 -16.40
C ILE A 109 -5.06 -12.85 -17.75
N ILE A 110 -6.34 -13.24 -17.71
CA ILE A 110 -7.21 -13.27 -18.88
C ILE A 110 -7.92 -11.92 -18.94
N LYS A 111 -7.91 -11.27 -20.12
CA LYS A 111 -8.78 -10.13 -20.43
C LYS A 111 -10.20 -10.42 -19.94
N SER A 112 -10.64 -9.75 -18.90
CA SER A 112 -11.96 -9.13 -18.96
C SER A 112 -11.79 -7.95 -19.91
N SER A 113 -12.30 -8.10 -21.12
CA SER A 113 -12.57 -7.01 -22.03
C SER A 113 -13.10 -5.80 -21.27
N SER A 114 -12.45 -4.65 -21.49
CA SER A 114 -13.05 -3.32 -21.54
C SER A 114 -13.99 -2.93 -20.39
N GLU A 115 -13.55 -2.01 -19.53
CA GLU A 115 -14.11 -0.64 -19.57
C GLU A 115 -13.37 0.29 -18.62
N GLY A 116 -12.72 1.28 -19.22
CA GLY A 116 -12.32 2.50 -18.52
C GLY A 116 -13.56 3.25 -18.02
N SER A 117 -13.37 3.95 -16.92
CA SER A 117 -14.35 4.73 -16.19
C SER A 117 -15.14 5.75 -17.05
N LYS A 118 -16.46 5.83 -16.87
CA LYS A 118 -17.23 7.03 -16.45
C LYS A 118 -18.75 6.80 -16.39
N LYS A 119 -19.31 7.12 -15.22
CA LYS A 119 -20.66 7.63 -14.85
C LYS A 119 -21.97 6.94 -15.32
N ASP A 120 -22.77 6.71 -14.27
CA ASP A 120 -24.22 6.83 -14.10
C ASP A 120 -25.22 5.85 -14.74
N GLN A 121 -26.08 5.37 -13.82
CA GLN A 121 -27.43 4.81 -13.96
C GLN A 121 -27.64 3.59 -14.87
N SER A 122 -27.88 2.44 -14.23
CA SER A 122 -29.16 1.72 -14.40
C SER A 122 -29.34 0.68 -13.29
N GLU A 123 -30.55 0.64 -12.77
CA GLU A 123 -31.02 -0.25 -11.71
C GLU A 123 -30.79 -1.74 -12.04
N GLY A 124 -30.33 -2.50 -11.05
CA GLY A 124 -30.07 -3.92 -11.22
C GLY A 124 -29.53 -4.58 -9.96
N GLN A 125 -30.36 -4.62 -8.91
CA GLN A 125 -30.29 -5.54 -7.77
C GLN A 125 -29.08 -5.42 -6.82
N LEU A 126 -29.23 -4.52 -5.85
CA LEU A 126 -28.37 -4.37 -4.67
C LEU A 126 -28.43 -5.64 -3.79
N THR A 127 -27.34 -6.41 -3.76
CA THR A 127 -27.06 -7.36 -2.67
C THR A 127 -26.39 -6.59 -1.52
N PHE A 128 -27.08 -6.52 -0.38
CA PHE A 128 -26.72 -5.72 0.80
C PHE A 128 -25.31 -6.02 1.36
N ASP A 129 -24.79 -7.23 1.15
CA ASP A 129 -23.53 -7.68 1.72
C ASP A 129 -22.30 -7.00 1.08
N ASN A 130 -22.35 -6.69 -0.22
CA ASN A 130 -21.25 -6.04 -0.95
C ASN A 130 -21.21 -4.52 -0.78
N PHE A 131 -22.28 -3.91 -0.27
CA PHE A 131 -22.34 -2.50 0.09
C PHE A 131 -21.73 -2.26 1.48
N GLY A 132 -22.05 -3.13 2.45
CA GLY A 132 -21.57 -3.03 3.83
C GLY A 132 -20.05 -3.09 3.96
N GLY A 133 -19.40 -4.06 3.30
CA GLY A 133 -17.92 -4.16 3.31
C GLY A 133 -17.23 -2.96 2.66
N ARG A 134 -17.87 -2.32 1.68
CA ARG A 134 -17.34 -1.14 0.98
C ARG A 134 -17.49 0.13 1.82
N ILE A 135 -18.62 0.28 2.50
CA ILE A 135 -18.86 1.33 3.51
C ILE A 135 -17.91 1.16 4.70
N TRP A 136 -17.74 -0.07 5.20
CA TRP A 136 -16.85 -0.31 6.34
C TRP A 136 -15.41 0.01 5.98
N LYS A 137 -14.96 -0.38 4.78
CA LYS A 137 -13.62 -0.07 4.27
C LYS A 137 -13.42 1.44 4.06
N SER A 138 -14.42 2.17 3.58
CA SER A 138 -14.32 3.63 3.44
C SER A 138 -14.30 4.35 4.79
N ILE A 139 -15.09 3.90 5.77
CA ILE A 139 -15.06 4.43 7.13
C ILE A 139 -13.72 4.13 7.81
N MET A 140 -13.21 2.90 7.70
CA MET A 140 -11.92 2.50 8.29
C MET A 140 -10.75 3.34 7.73
N THR A 141 -10.80 3.63 6.43
CA THR A 141 -9.81 4.49 5.76
C THR A 141 -9.93 5.94 6.23
N GLY A 142 -11.16 6.46 6.36
CA GLY A 142 -11.41 7.81 6.87
C GLY A 142 -10.96 8.00 8.32
N VAL A 143 -11.29 7.05 9.21
CA VAL A 143 -10.87 7.07 10.61
C VAL A 143 -9.36 6.99 10.73
N SER A 144 -8.70 6.13 9.96
CA SER A 144 -7.23 6.01 9.97
C SER A 144 -6.54 7.32 9.57
N PHE A 145 -7.14 8.08 8.65
CA PHE A 145 -6.62 9.39 8.23
C PHE A 145 -6.89 10.50 9.27
N MET A 146 -7.98 10.42 10.04
CA MET A 146 -8.27 11.39 11.11
C MET A 146 -7.58 11.08 12.44
N LEU A 147 -7.18 9.83 12.69
CA LEU A 147 -6.59 9.39 13.95
C LEU A 147 -5.35 10.22 14.36
N PRO A 148 -4.41 10.57 13.46
CA PRO A 148 -3.28 11.43 13.82
C PRO A 148 -3.71 12.83 14.32
N PHE A 149 -4.76 13.41 13.73
CA PHE A 149 -5.25 14.74 14.12
C PHE A 149 -5.96 14.69 15.48
N VAL A 150 -6.82 13.70 15.69
CA VAL A 150 -7.53 13.50 16.97
C VAL A 150 -6.54 13.23 18.11
N VAL A 151 -5.54 12.38 17.87
CA VAL A 151 -4.48 12.09 18.85
C VAL A 151 -3.67 13.35 19.16
N PHE A 152 -3.33 14.15 18.14
CA PHE A 152 -2.59 15.40 18.33
C PHE A 152 -3.41 16.45 19.12
N GLY A 153 -4.69 16.62 18.80
CA GLY A 153 -5.61 17.51 19.51
C GLY A 153 -5.74 17.14 20.99
N GLY A 154 -5.91 15.85 21.29
CA GLY A 154 -5.96 15.35 22.66
C GLY A 154 -4.67 15.59 23.44
N ILE A 155 -3.51 15.44 22.81
CA ILE A 155 -2.21 15.75 23.43
C ILE A 155 -2.09 17.24 23.75
N LEU A 156 -2.51 18.14 22.85
CA LEU A 156 -2.47 19.58 23.10
C LEU A 156 -3.38 20.01 24.26
N ILE A 157 -4.60 19.45 24.35
CA ILE A 157 -5.51 19.69 25.47
C ILE A 157 -4.92 19.16 26.78
N ALA A 158 -4.27 17.99 26.76
CA ALA A 158 -3.60 17.45 27.94
C ALA A 158 -2.44 18.34 28.41
N ILE A 159 -1.64 18.90 27.48
CA ILE A 159 -0.57 19.86 27.78
C ILE A 159 -1.15 21.15 28.39
N SER A 160 -2.29 21.62 27.88
CA SER A 160 -2.99 22.77 28.45
C SER A 160 -3.32 22.57 29.93
N PHE A 161 -3.92 21.43 30.31
CA PHE A 161 -4.22 21.11 31.71
C PHE A 161 -2.97 20.95 32.57
N LEU A 162 -1.86 20.44 32.02
CA LEU A 162 -0.61 20.29 32.75
C LEU A 162 0.01 21.66 33.08
N ILE A 163 0.00 22.59 32.11
CA ILE A 163 0.50 23.96 32.30
C ILE A 163 -0.41 24.72 33.28
N ASP A 164 -1.72 24.47 33.23
CA ASP A 164 -2.72 25.15 34.05
C ASP A 164 -3.03 24.42 35.38
N ILE A 165 -2.12 23.55 35.85
CA ILE A 165 -2.34 22.70 37.04
C ILE A 165 -2.63 23.50 38.32
N ASN A 166 -2.17 24.75 38.40
CA ASN A 166 -2.45 25.65 39.52
C ASN A 166 -3.92 26.07 39.60
N ASN A 167 -4.67 25.96 38.49
CA ASN A 167 -6.10 26.24 38.39
C ASN A 167 -6.95 24.94 38.42
N ALA A 168 -6.36 23.81 38.79
CA ALA A 168 -7.06 22.52 38.88
C ALA A 168 -8.27 22.61 39.82
N GLY A 169 -9.44 22.16 39.32
CA GLY A 169 -10.71 22.22 40.05
C GLY A 169 -11.45 23.56 39.93
N SER A 170 -10.89 24.56 39.25
CA SER A 170 -11.60 25.79 38.87
C SER A 170 -12.38 25.63 37.56
N GLY A 171 -13.38 26.48 37.33
CA GLY A 171 -14.14 26.50 36.07
C GLY A 171 -13.30 26.90 34.84
N ASN A 172 -12.10 27.44 35.05
CA ASN A 172 -11.18 27.87 33.99
C ASN A 172 -9.98 26.91 33.86
N PHE A 173 -10.07 25.69 34.39
CA PHE A 173 -8.97 24.74 34.29
C PHE A 173 -8.69 24.38 32.81
N GLY A 174 -7.44 24.57 32.38
CA GLY A 174 -7.02 24.47 30.98
C GLY A 174 -7.18 25.76 30.18
N SER A 175 -7.54 26.87 30.82
CA SER A 175 -7.69 28.17 30.17
C SER A 175 -7.35 29.34 31.09
N GLY A 176 -6.82 29.08 32.29
CA GLY A 176 -6.50 30.09 33.30
C GLY A 176 -5.24 30.92 33.01
N ASN A 177 -4.42 30.52 32.03
CA ASN A 177 -3.25 31.25 31.54
C ASN A 177 -3.27 31.30 30.01
N ASP A 178 -2.83 32.41 29.41
CA ASP A 178 -2.74 32.63 27.96
C ASP A 178 -2.07 31.47 27.21
N VAL A 179 -1.00 30.89 27.80
CA VAL A 179 -0.31 29.74 27.21
C VAL A 179 -1.19 28.49 27.22
N ALA A 180 -1.87 28.21 28.33
CA ALA A 180 -2.78 27.07 28.43
C ALA A 180 -4.01 27.25 27.53
N LEU A 181 -4.54 28.47 27.43
CA LEU A 181 -5.66 28.82 26.55
C LEU A 181 -5.29 28.60 25.08
N TRP A 182 -4.08 28.96 24.66
CA TRP A 182 -3.59 28.71 23.31
C TRP A 182 -3.57 27.22 22.99
N PHE A 183 -3.01 26.40 23.88
CA PHE A 183 -2.97 24.94 23.71
C PHE A 183 -4.36 24.30 23.70
N ASN A 184 -5.27 24.78 24.56
CA ASN A 184 -6.64 24.29 24.64
C ASN A 184 -7.42 24.59 23.35
N THR A 185 -7.33 25.84 22.90
CA THR A 185 -8.00 26.30 21.68
C THR A 185 -7.44 25.59 20.46
N ALA A 186 -6.12 25.49 20.33
CA ALA A 186 -5.47 24.79 19.22
C ALA A 186 -5.82 23.30 19.20
N GLY A 187 -5.86 22.64 20.36
CA GLY A 187 -6.24 21.23 20.47
C GLY A 187 -7.72 20.98 20.22
N GLY A 188 -8.61 21.89 20.62
CA GLY A 188 -10.06 21.80 20.41
C GLY A 188 -10.52 22.09 18.98
N MET A 189 -9.64 22.67 18.15
CA MET A 189 -9.90 22.88 16.71
C MET A 189 -9.56 21.66 15.83
N ALA A 190 -8.89 20.65 16.40
CA ALA A 190 -8.47 19.42 15.72
C ALA A 190 -9.53 18.31 15.83
#